data_AF-A0A168JU37-F1
#
_entry.id   AF-A0A168JU37-F1
#
_cell.length_a   1.000
_cell.length_b   1.000
_cell.length_c   1.000
_cell.angle_alpha   90.00
_cell.angle_beta   90.00
_cell.angle_gamma   90.00
#
_symmetry.space_group_name_H-M   'P 1'
#
loop_
_entity.id
_entity.type
_entity.pdbx_description
1 polymer ?
#
loop_
_entity_poly.entity_id
_entity_poly.type
_entity_poly.pdbx_seq_one_letter_code
_entity_poly.pdbx_strand_id
1 'polypeptide(L)'
;MVASRPEDRSLIARIAAHVSWANTPDRAARTARGRAAFLDRFDRQVDPDGTLPPAERARRAEHARRAYFSALALRSAQARRRNRTTPKQDTTPAP
;
A
#
# COMPACT_ATOMS: atom_id res chain seq x y z
N MET A 1 0.39 -27.69 6.85
CA MET A 1 1.41 -28.03 5.83
C MET A 1 2.76 -27.56 6.35
N VAL A 2 3.65 -28.48 6.71
CA VAL A 2 5.04 -28.14 7.04
C VAL A 2 5.80 -27.99 5.72
N ALA A 3 6.50 -26.88 5.53
CA ALA A 3 7.31 -26.68 4.33
C ALA A 3 8.53 -27.61 4.39
N SER A 4 8.51 -28.64 3.56
CA SER A 4 9.59 -29.62 3.40
C SER A 4 10.81 -29.04 2.67
N ARG A 5 10.63 -27.97 1.87
CA ARG A 5 11.71 -27.21 1.23
C ARG A 5 11.46 -25.69 1.24
N PRO A 6 12.50 -24.83 1.19
CA PRO A 6 12.34 -23.36 1.16
C PRO A 6 11.47 -22.86 -0.01
N GLU A 7 11.57 -23.47 -1.18
CA GLU A 7 10.79 -23.16 -2.38
C GLU A 7 9.28 -23.38 -2.18
N ASP A 8 8.88 -24.38 -1.38
CA ASP A 8 7.47 -24.68 -1.10
C ASP A 8 6.80 -23.55 -0.29
N ARG A 9 7.57 -22.78 0.48
CA ARG A 9 7.03 -21.71 1.35
C ARG A 9 6.26 -20.66 0.55
N SER A 10 6.76 -20.30 -0.63
CA SER A 10 6.10 -19.33 -1.52
C SER A 10 4.77 -19.86 -2.03
N LEU A 11 4.71 -21.13 -2.41
CA LEU A 11 3.49 -21.76 -2.89
C LEU A 11 2.46 -21.92 -1.76
N ILE A 12 2.90 -22.39 -0.59
CA ILE A 12 2.05 -22.52 0.61
C ILE A 12 1.48 -21.15 1.00
N ALA A 13 2.27 -20.08 0.99
CA ALA A 13 1.81 -18.74 1.30
C ALA A 13 0.74 -18.25 0.30
N ARG A 14 0.89 -18.54 -0.99
CA ARG A 14 -0.13 -18.22 -2.01
C ARG A 14 -1.43 -18.99 -1.77
N ILE A 15 -1.35 -20.31 -1.53
CA ILE A 15 -2.51 -21.15 -1.22
C ILE A 15 -3.24 -20.59 0.02
N ALA A 16 -2.49 -20.32 1.09
CA ALA A 16 -3.05 -19.75 2.31
C ALA A 16 -3.72 -18.40 2.06
N ALA A 17 -3.12 -17.52 1.26
CA ALA A 17 -3.71 -16.22 0.90
C ALA A 17 -5.03 -16.38 0.14
N HIS A 18 -5.11 -17.27 -0.85
CA HIS A 18 -6.33 -17.54 -1.60
C HIS A 18 -7.45 -18.11 -0.72
N VAL A 19 -7.15 -19.11 0.10
CA VAL A 19 -8.11 -19.69 1.06
C VAL A 19 -8.62 -18.61 2.01
N SER A 20 -7.70 -17.83 2.57
CA SER A 20 -8.00 -16.72 3.46
C SER A 20 -8.94 -15.68 2.83
N TRP A 21 -8.73 -15.33 1.55
CA TRP A 21 -9.61 -14.39 0.84
C TRP A 21 -10.94 -14.99 0.40
N ALA A 22 -10.98 -16.28 0.10
CA ALA A 22 -12.23 -17.00 -0.17
C ALA A 22 -13.14 -17.01 1.07
N ASN A 23 -12.54 -17.13 2.26
CA ASN A 23 -13.23 -17.13 3.55
C ASN A 23 -13.52 -15.71 4.09
N THR A 24 -13.26 -14.65 3.33
CA THR A 24 -13.53 -13.26 3.75
C THR A 24 -14.83 -12.77 3.11
N PRO A 25 -15.96 -12.77 3.84
CA PRO A 25 -17.24 -12.30 3.30
C PRO A 25 -17.23 -10.77 3.07
N ASP A 26 -16.63 -10.01 3.99
CA ASP A 26 -16.47 -8.56 3.87
C ASP A 26 -14.99 -8.17 3.75
N ARG A 27 -14.58 -7.83 2.52
CA ARG A 27 -13.22 -7.39 2.20
C ARG A 27 -12.92 -5.99 2.75
N ALA A 28 -13.93 -5.12 2.81
CA ALA A 28 -13.76 -3.77 3.31
C ALA A 28 -13.53 -3.76 4.82
N ALA A 29 -14.27 -4.58 5.57
CA ALA A 29 -14.09 -4.76 7.01
C ALA A 29 -12.72 -5.36 7.35
N ARG A 30 -12.28 -6.39 6.61
CA ARG A 30 -10.97 -7.03 6.82
C ARG A 30 -9.80 -6.05 6.79
N THR A 31 -9.88 -5.03 5.92
CA THR A 31 -8.82 -4.03 5.77
C THR A 31 -9.10 -2.71 6.51
N ALA A 32 -10.27 -2.57 7.14
CA ALA A 32 -10.73 -1.31 7.73
C ALA A 32 -9.76 -0.76 8.78
N ARG A 33 -9.26 -1.61 9.69
CA ARG A 33 -8.28 -1.21 10.72
C ARG A 33 -6.99 -0.65 10.12
N GLY A 34 -6.47 -1.30 9.07
CA GLY A 34 -5.27 -0.83 8.38
C GLY A 34 -5.51 0.49 7.64
N ARG A 35 -6.69 0.64 7.01
CA ARG A 35 -7.09 1.89 6.35
C ARG A 35 -7.26 3.03 7.35
N ALA A 36 -7.87 2.78 8.50
CA ALA A 36 -8.02 3.76 9.58
C ALA A 36 -6.64 4.21 10.09
N ALA A 37 -5.77 3.29 10.48
CA ALA A 37 -4.42 3.62 10.95
C ALA A 37 -3.58 4.40 9.91
N PHE A 38 -3.74 4.07 8.62
CA PHE A 38 -3.10 4.82 7.53
C PHE A 38 -3.61 6.26 7.45
N LEU A 39 -4.91 6.50 7.68
CA LEU A 39 -5.51 7.83 7.63
C LEU A 39 -5.16 8.64 8.89
N ASP A 40 -5.23 8.03 10.08
CA ASP A 40 -4.93 8.67 11.37
C ASP A 40 -3.51 9.25 11.43
N ARG A 41 -2.57 8.70 10.65
CA ARG A 41 -1.21 9.24 10.61
C ARG A 41 -1.18 10.70 10.14
N PHE A 42 -2.12 11.12 9.29
CA PHE A 42 -2.14 12.49 8.77
C PHE A 42 -2.57 13.46 9.85
N ASP A 43 -3.52 13.06 10.72
CA ASP A 43 -3.88 13.83 11.91
C ASP A 43 -2.68 14.01 12.84
N ARG A 44 -1.93 12.92 13.11
CA ARG A 44 -0.70 12.98 13.92
C ARG A 44 0.42 13.77 13.27
N GLN A 45 0.49 13.78 11.94
CA GLN A 45 1.49 14.53 11.19
C GLN A 45 1.25 16.04 11.28
N VAL A 46 -0.01 16.48 11.25
CA VAL A 46 -0.36 17.91 11.27
C VAL A 46 -0.56 18.47 12.67
N ASP A 47 -0.78 17.59 13.66
CA ASP A 47 -0.93 17.94 15.07
C ASP A 47 -0.31 16.87 15.98
N PRO A 48 1.04 16.78 16.04
CA PRO A 48 1.72 15.79 16.88
C PRO A 48 1.38 15.93 18.36
N ASP A 49 1.20 17.16 18.83
CA ASP A 49 0.96 17.51 20.23
C ASP A 49 -0.53 17.56 20.59
N GLY A 50 -1.44 17.38 19.62
CA GLY A 50 -2.89 17.35 19.85
C GLY A 50 -3.50 18.71 20.22
N THR A 51 -2.82 19.82 19.93
CA THR A 51 -3.18 21.17 20.39
C THR A 51 -4.20 21.87 19.50
N LEU A 52 -4.36 21.43 18.25
CA LEU A 52 -5.26 22.10 17.30
C LEU A 52 -6.75 21.81 17.61
N PRO A 53 -7.65 22.77 17.34
CA PRO A 53 -9.08 22.50 17.32
C PRO A 53 -9.42 21.36 16.34
N PRO A 54 -10.38 20.46 16.64
CA PRO A 54 -10.68 19.30 15.81
C PRO A 54 -10.99 19.63 14.34
N ALA A 55 -11.73 20.71 14.09
CA ALA A 55 -12.06 21.14 12.74
C ALA A 55 -10.83 21.61 11.94
N GLU A 56 -9.90 22.30 12.60
CA GLU A 56 -8.66 22.78 11.97
C GLU A 56 -7.69 21.62 11.71
N ARG A 57 -7.58 20.68 12.68
CA ARG A 57 -6.83 19.44 12.50
C ARG A 57 -7.34 18.66 11.28
N ALA A 58 -8.66 18.46 11.17
CA ALA A 58 -9.27 17.73 10.06
C ALA A 58 -8.98 18.39 8.71
N ARG A 59 -9.10 19.72 8.62
CA ARG A 59 -8.75 20.47 7.39
C ARG A 59 -7.29 20.27 7.00
N ARG A 60 -6.36 20.42 7.95
CA ARG A 60 -4.93 20.23 7.70
C ARG A 60 -4.61 18.80 7.31
N ALA A 61 -5.19 17.81 7.99
CA ALA A 61 -5.00 16.40 7.70
C ALA A 61 -5.50 16.05 6.29
N GLU A 62 -6.62 16.63 5.86
CA GLU A 62 -7.12 16.47 4.49
C GLU A 62 -6.13 17.03 3.46
N HIS A 63 -5.60 18.24 3.69
CA HIS A 63 -4.58 18.82 2.82
C HIS A 63 -3.30 17.97 2.78
N ALA A 64 -2.82 17.48 3.92
CA ALA A 64 -1.66 16.59 4.01
C ALA A 64 -1.90 15.27 3.24
N ARG A 65 -3.09 14.69 3.37
CA ARG A 65 -3.50 13.51 2.61
C ARG A 65 -3.49 13.77 1.10
N ARG A 66 -4.08 14.88 0.65
CA ARG A 66 -4.09 15.25 -0.77
C ARG A 66 -2.68 15.44 -1.30
N ALA A 67 -1.82 16.15 -0.56
CA ALA A 67 -0.42 16.34 -0.92
C ALA A 67 0.35 15.01 -1.06
N TYR A 68 0.17 14.08 -0.12
CA TYR A 68 0.79 12.75 -0.16
C TYR A 68 0.44 11.99 -1.44
N PHE A 69 -0.84 11.92 -1.80
CA PHE A 69 -1.27 11.18 -3.00
C PHE A 69 -0.84 11.88 -4.29
N SER A 70 -0.84 13.22 -4.33
CA SER A 70 -0.30 13.97 -5.47
C SER A 70 1.20 13.70 -5.67
N ALA A 71 1.99 13.68 -4.60
CA ALA A 71 3.41 13.34 -4.66
C ALA A 71 3.63 11.89 -5.13
N LEU A 72 2.81 10.94 -4.66
CA LEU A 72 2.86 9.55 -5.10
C LEU A 72 2.54 9.41 -6.60
N ALA A 73 1.52 10.11 -7.08
CA ALA A 73 1.14 10.13 -8.49
C ALA A 73 2.26 10.72 -9.37
N LEU A 74 2.89 11.80 -8.93
CA LEU A 74 4.03 12.41 -9.63
C LEU A 74 5.20 11.42 -9.74
N ARG A 75 5.59 10.76 -8.63
CA ARG A 75 6.65 9.75 -8.62
C ARG A 75 6.33 8.58 -9.56
N SER A 76 5.08 8.12 -9.57
CA SER A 76 4.61 7.08 -10.51
C SER A 76 4.73 7.53 -11.97
N ALA A 77 4.36 8.77 -12.29
CA ALA A 77 4.48 9.30 -13.64
C ALA A 77 5.95 9.41 -14.08
N GLN A 78 6.83 9.86 -13.19
CA GLN A 78 8.27 9.91 -13.44
C GLN A 78 8.86 8.52 -13.70
N ALA A 79 8.51 7.52 -12.88
CA ALA A 79 8.96 6.14 -13.06
C ALA A 79 8.52 5.56 -14.43
N ARG A 80 7.26 5.79 -14.83
CA ARG A 80 6.75 5.37 -16.14
C ARG A 80 7.48 6.03 -17.30
N ARG A 81 7.81 7.33 -17.19
CA ARG A 81 8.59 8.04 -18.20
C ARG A 81 9.99 7.43 -18.37
N ARG A 82 10.66 7.11 -17.26
CA ARG A 82 12.00 6.49 -17.27
C ARG A 82 11.98 5.09 -17.91
N ASN A 83 11.00 4.26 -17.57
CA ASN A 83 10.91 2.91 -18.16
C ASN A 83 10.60 2.93 -19.66
N ARG A 84 9.98 4.00 -20.18
CA ARG A 84 9.76 4.16 -21.63
C ARG A 84 11.05 4.53 -22.37
N THR A 85 11.94 5.27 -21.73
CA THR A 85 13.22 5.69 -22.32
C THR A 85 14.32 4.62 -22.24
N THR A 86 14.18 3.65 -21.33
CA THR A 86 15.09 2.49 -21.27
C THR A 86 14.59 1.43 -22.26
N PRO A 87 15.38 1.05 -23.29
CA PRO A 87 15.01 -0.05 -24.18
C PRO A 87 14.75 -1.30 -23.34
N LYS A 88 13.63 -1.98 -23.62
CA LYS A 88 13.34 -3.28 -23.00
C LYS A 88 14.45 -4.24 -23.44
N GLN A 89 15.31 -4.64 -22.50
CA GLN A 89 16.24 -5.74 -22.72
C GLN A 89 15.36 -6.99 -22.89
N ASP A 90 15.29 -7.52 -24.10
CA ASP A 90 14.63 -8.79 -24.37
C ASP A 90 15.45 -9.89 -23.68
N THR A 91 15.07 -10.21 -22.45
CA THR A 91 15.61 -11.38 -21.75
C THR A 91 14.97 -12.61 -22.37
N THR A 92 15.67 -13.21 -23.34
CA THR A 92 15.43 -14.59 -23.77
C THR A 92 15.49 -15.49 -22.54
N PRO A 93 14.45 -16.27 -22.21
CA PRO A 93 14.55 -17.25 -21.14
C PRO A 93 15.59 -18.30 -21.57
N ALA A 94 16.61 -18.50 -20.74
CA ALA A 94 17.61 -19.54 -20.93
C ALA A 94 16.93 -20.93 -20.94
N PRO A 95 17.48 -21.90 -21.72
CA PRO A 95 16.85 -23.21 -21.94
C PRO A 95 16.69 -24.03 -20.65
#